data_AF-F9UHJ9-F1
#
_entry.id   AF-F9UHJ9-F1
#
_cell.length_a   1.000
_cell.length_b   1.000
_cell.length_c   1.000
_cell.angle_alpha   90.00
_cell.angle_beta   90.00
_cell.angle_gamma   90.00
#
_symmetry.space_group_name_H-M   'P 1'
#
loop_
_entity.id
_entity.type
_entity.pdbx_description
1 polymer ?
#
loop_
_entity_poly.entity_id
_entity_poly.type
_entity_poly.pdbx_seq_one_letter_code
_entity_poly.pdbx_strand_id
1 'polypeptide(L)'
;MPTLPEAIYEHSLRLPESAAREALAFIQQLENRCGKEQVLQTRSSKETESFLAAVAGTLGNDFPDDIDDADLGIDAPRDSLD
;
A
#
# COMPACT_ATOMS: atom_id res chain seq x y z
N MET A 1 27.81 -14.19 -7.35
CA MET A 1 27.02 -13.07 -7.90
C MET A 1 26.76 -12.13 -6.75
N PRO A 2 27.16 -10.85 -6.83
CA PRO A 2 26.81 -9.88 -5.78
C PRO A 2 25.28 -9.79 -5.67
N THR A 3 24.77 -9.63 -4.46
CA THR A 3 23.36 -9.34 -4.24
C THR A 3 23.04 -7.93 -4.71
N LEU A 4 21.75 -7.64 -4.97
CA LEU A 4 21.32 -6.32 -5.44
C LEU A 4 21.80 -5.16 -4.52
N PRO A 5 21.72 -5.25 -3.18
CA PRO A 5 22.26 -4.21 -2.29
C PRO A 5 23.77 -3.97 -2.44
N GLU A 6 24.56 -5.05 -2.60
CA GLU A 6 26.01 -4.97 -2.74
C GLU A 6 26.41 -4.35 -4.09
N ALA A 7 25.69 -4.68 -5.16
CA ALA A 7 25.90 -4.08 -6.47
C ALA A 7 25.59 -2.57 -6.48
N ILE A 8 24.53 -2.14 -5.77
CA ILE A 8 24.17 -0.72 -5.63
C ILE A 8 25.25 0.03 -4.84
N TYR A 9 25.75 -0.56 -3.74
CA TYR A 9 26.82 0.03 -2.94
C TYR A 9 28.12 0.19 -3.74
N GLU A 10 28.57 -0.84 -4.45
CA GLU A 10 29.76 -0.75 -5.31
C GLU A 10 29.62 0.29 -6.43
N HIS A 11 28.42 0.44 -7.00
CA HIS A 11 28.16 1.48 -7.99
C HIS A 11 28.20 2.87 -7.37
N SER A 12 27.66 3.05 -6.16
CA SER A 12 27.68 4.33 -5.45
C SER A 12 29.11 4.82 -5.15
N LEU A 13 30.04 3.90 -4.87
CA LEU A 13 31.45 4.22 -4.62
C LEU A 13 32.19 4.74 -5.87
N ARG A 14 31.68 4.44 -7.06
CA ARG A 14 32.26 4.91 -8.34
C ARG A 14 31.62 6.20 -8.84
N LEU A 15 30.62 6.72 -8.13
CA LEU A 15 29.95 7.95 -8.52
C LEU A 15 30.81 9.18 -8.18
N PRO A 16 30.80 10.21 -9.04
CA PRO A 16 31.28 11.53 -8.67
C PRO A 16 30.51 12.07 -7.45
N GLU A 17 31.16 12.88 -6.62
CA GLU A 17 30.59 13.38 -5.37
C GLU A 17 29.23 14.06 -5.54
N SER A 18 29.02 14.79 -6.64
CA SER A 18 27.73 15.41 -6.96
C SER A 18 26.61 14.37 -7.13
N ALA A 19 26.89 13.27 -7.84
CA ALA A 19 25.93 12.20 -8.06
C ALA A 19 25.68 11.37 -6.78
N ALA A 20 26.68 11.21 -5.92
CA ALA A 20 26.49 10.57 -4.61
C ALA A 20 25.54 11.38 -3.72
N ARG A 21 25.67 12.72 -3.70
CA ARG A 21 24.74 13.60 -2.96
C ARG A 21 23.33 13.53 -3.52
N GLU A 22 23.17 13.48 -4.83
CA GLU A 22 21.86 13.33 -5.48
C GLU A 22 21.21 11.99 -5.12
N ALA A 23 21.96 10.90 -5.13
CA ALA A 23 21.47 9.59 -4.72
C ALA A 23 20.98 9.58 -3.26
N LEU A 24 21.74 10.17 -2.34
CA LEU A 24 21.33 10.29 -0.93
C LEU A 24 20.07 11.16 -0.77
N ALA A 25 19.96 12.26 -1.52
CA ALA A 25 18.77 13.10 -1.52
C ALA A 25 17.53 12.34 -2.04
N PHE A 26 17.69 11.52 -3.09
CA PHE A 26 16.63 10.67 -3.62
C PHE A 26 16.19 9.59 -2.61
N ILE A 27 17.14 8.94 -1.93
CA ILE A 27 16.83 7.97 -0.87
C ILE A 27 16.03 8.66 0.25
N GLN A 28 16.47 9.83 0.71
CA GLN A 28 15.76 10.58 1.75
C GLN A 28 14.36 11.03 1.30
N GLN A 29 14.19 11.40 0.03
CA GLN A 29 12.87 11.69 -0.53
C GLN A 29 11.97 10.44 -0.53
N LEU A 30 12.52 9.27 -0.90
CA LEU A 30 11.80 8.00 -0.88
C LEU A 30 11.38 7.61 0.53
N GLU A 31 12.28 7.72 1.52
CA GLU A 31 11.98 7.46 2.92
C GLU A 31 10.85 8.35 3.43
N ASN A 32 10.88 9.65 3.08
CA ASN A 32 9.83 10.58 3.46
C ASN A 32 8.48 10.27 2.80
N ARG A 33 8.47 9.73 1.59
CA ARG A 33 7.23 9.37 0.87
C ARG A 33 6.67 8.04 1.35
N CYS A 34 7.49 7.00 1.33
CA CYS A 34 7.08 5.65 1.69
C CYS A 34 6.94 5.46 3.20
N GLY A 35 7.71 6.17 4.03
CA GLY A 35 7.52 6.18 5.48
C GLY A 35 6.18 6.80 5.89
N LYS A 36 5.69 7.82 5.15
CA LYS A 36 4.34 8.37 5.35
C LYS A 36 3.25 7.41 4.88
N GLU A 37 3.45 6.70 3.77
CA GLU A 37 2.54 5.64 3.31
C GLU A 37 2.50 4.46 4.28
N GLN A 38 3.64 4.07 4.89
CA GLN A 38 3.65 3.02 5.91
C GLN A 38 2.87 3.44 7.15
N VAL A 39 2.99 4.67 7.65
CA VAL A 39 2.16 5.16 8.76
C VAL A 39 0.66 5.14 8.43
N LEU A 40 0.28 5.35 7.16
CA LEU A 40 -1.10 5.19 6.68
C LEU A 40 -1.52 3.71 6.52
N GLN A 41 -0.59 2.80 6.22
CA GLN A 41 -0.84 1.36 6.12
C GLN A 41 -0.82 0.66 7.49
N THR A 42 -0.19 1.25 8.50
CA THR A 42 -0.27 0.79 9.90
C THR A 42 -1.56 1.25 10.58
N ARG A 43 -2.68 1.37 9.85
CA ARG A 43 -3.99 1.31 10.48
C ARG A 43 -4.11 -0.09 11.07
N SER A 44 -3.78 -0.20 12.35
CA SER A 44 -3.84 -1.47 13.07
C SER A 44 -5.23 -2.10 12.92
N SER A 45 -5.34 -3.42 12.98
CA SER A 45 -6.65 -4.12 12.96
C SER A 45 -7.62 -3.52 13.99
N LYS A 46 -7.10 -2.96 15.09
CA LYS A 46 -7.85 -2.25 16.12
C LYS A 46 -8.54 -0.97 15.62
N GLU A 47 -7.95 -0.23 14.69
CA GLU A 47 -8.60 0.94 14.06
C GLU A 47 -9.70 0.51 13.11
N THR A 48 -9.51 -0.60 12.40
CA THR A 48 -10.54 -1.20 11.54
C THR A 48 -11.72 -1.71 12.37
N GLU A 49 -11.46 -2.43 13.46
CA GLU A 49 -12.51 -2.86 14.40
C GLU A 49 -13.27 -1.68 15.02
N SER A 50 -12.55 -0.60 15.40
CA SER A 50 -13.18 0.60 15.95
C SER A 50 -14.05 1.33 14.93
N PHE A 51 -13.60 1.39 13.67
CA PHE A 51 -14.39 1.92 12.55
C PHE A 51 -15.63 1.06 12.28
N LEU A 52 -15.47 -0.26 12.21
CA LEU A 52 -16.58 -1.19 12.02
C LEU A 52 -17.60 -1.10 13.16
N ALA A 53 -17.16 -0.98 14.41
CA ALA A 53 -18.05 -0.78 15.56
C ALA A 53 -18.80 0.56 15.52
N ALA A 54 -18.18 1.62 14.99
CA ALA A 54 -18.82 2.93 14.85
C ALA A 54 -19.85 2.97 13.71
N VAL A 55 -19.68 2.14 12.68
CA VAL A 55 -20.58 2.05 11.51
C VAL A 55 -21.64 0.97 11.70
N ALA A 56 -21.35 -0.11 12.44
CA ALA A 56 -22.30 -1.17 12.75
C ALA A 56 -23.52 -0.60 13.48
N GLY A 57 -24.71 -0.81 12.90
CA GLY A 57 -25.98 -0.27 13.41
C GLY A 57 -26.31 1.16 12.95
N THR A 58 -25.47 1.79 12.11
CA THR A 58 -25.84 3.03 11.38
C THR A 58 -26.52 2.73 10.04
N LEU A 59 -26.49 1.48 9.60
CA LEU A 59 -27.27 1.00 8.48
C LEU A 59 -28.74 1.02 8.90
N GLY A 60 -29.58 1.72 8.14
CA GLY A 60 -31.01 1.84 8.45
C GLY A 60 -31.75 0.52 8.29
N ASN A 61 -33.00 0.46 8.78
CA ASN A 61 -33.87 -0.73 8.72
C ASN A 61 -34.16 -1.26 7.30
N ASP A 62 -33.76 -0.53 6.27
CA ASP A 62 -33.89 -0.89 4.86
C ASP A 62 -32.64 -1.64 4.33
N PHE A 63 -31.64 -1.83 5.19
CA PHE A 63 -30.47 -2.63 4.88
C PHE A 63 -30.75 -4.10 5.24
N PRO A 64 -30.59 -5.05 4.31
CA PRO A 64 -30.90 -6.45 4.55
C PRO A 64 -29.97 -7.08 5.58
N ASP A 65 -30.55 -7.76 6.57
CA ASP A 65 -29.84 -8.52 7.61
C ASP A 65 -29.52 -9.95 7.17
N ASP A 66 -30.05 -10.39 6.03
CA ASP A 66 -30.06 -11.76 5.51
C ASP A 66 -29.19 -11.98 4.28
N ILE A 67 -28.20 -11.10 4.03
CA ILE A 67 -27.26 -11.25 2.93
C ILE A 67 -26.51 -12.59 3.01
N ASP A 68 -26.64 -13.39 1.97
CA ASP A 68 -25.95 -14.67 1.82
C ASP A 68 -25.16 -14.77 0.49
N ASP A 69 -24.58 -15.93 0.22
CA ASP A 69 -23.76 -16.17 -0.98
C ASP A 69 -24.56 -16.00 -2.29
N ALA A 70 -25.89 -16.10 -2.26
CA ALA A 70 -26.75 -15.90 -3.42
C ALA A 70 -26.94 -14.42 -3.79
N ASP A 71 -26.71 -13.50 -2.85
CA ASP A 71 -26.75 -12.05 -3.08
C ASP A 71 -25.45 -11.52 -3.70
N LEU A 72 -24.38 -12.32 -3.68
CA LEU A 72 -23.10 -11.95 -4.26
C LEU A 72 -23.19 -11.98 -5.79
N GLY A 73 -22.84 -10.85 -6.43
CA GLY A 73 -22.73 -10.78 -7.88
C GLY A 73 -21.67 -11.76 -8.41
N ILE A 74 -21.96 -12.39 -9.55
CA ILE A 74 -20.99 -13.26 -10.23
C ILE A 74 -19.97 -12.37 -10.95
N ASP A 75 -18.68 -12.63 -10.72
CA ASP A 75 -17.61 -11.96 -11.46
C ASP A 75 -17.80 -12.16 -12.97
N ALA A 76 -18.05 -11.06 -13.68
CA ALA A 76 -18.07 -11.07 -15.12
C ALA A 76 -16.62 -11.12 -15.64
N PRO A 77 -16.28 -12.03 -16.57
CA PRO A 77 -14.98 -11.98 -17.22
C PRO A 77 -14.83 -10.62 -17.91
N ARG A 78 -13.64 -10.03 -17.79
CA ARG A 78 -13.33 -8.80 -18.52
C ARG A 78 -13.36 -9.09 -20.01
N ASP A 79 -14.01 -8.23 -20.79
CA ASP A 79 -13.93 -8.28 -22.25
C ASP A 79 -12.45 -8.20 -22.67
N SER A 80 -12.07 -9.06 -23.61
CA SER A 80 -10.76 -8.99 -24.24
C SER A 80 -10.67 -7.67 -25.02
N LEU A 81 -9.57 -6.95 -24.83
CA LEU A 81 -9.21 -5.84 -25.71
C LEU A 81 -8.66 -6.44 -27.00
N ASP A 82 -9.45 -6.39 -28.08
CA ASP A 82 -8.97 -6.61 -29.45
C ASP A 82 -7.99 -5.51 -29.90
#